data_AF-A0A846QYJ5-F1
#
_entry.id   AF-A0A846QYJ5-F1
#
_cell.length_a   1.000
_cell.length_b   1.000
_cell.length_c   1.000
_cell.angle_alpha   90.00
_cell.angle_beta   90.00
_cell.angle_gamma   90.00
#
_symmetry.space_group_name_H-M   'P 1'
#
loop_
_entity.id
_entity.type
_entity.pdbx_description
1 polymer ?
#
loop_
_entity_poly.entity_id
_entity_poly.type
_entity_poly.pdbx_seq_one_letter_code
_entity_poly.pdbx_strand_id
1 'polypeptide(L)'
;MKIKPLLNILIALVLVGCSLGENKKENTLSTDEWKLVYKTDRGGNKVFGSKDELISLIRKGYPIKIGWASRRKNDTTKTVEHTVDAQFLTIANGNEVFAQITPFLAQRPNLTSDSLSMTLLPVQSNWVLGTNGSISSVNIDYVKDTVRNSPPKLFGYGLSWFSKTSNPVKKVKPLWD
;
A
#
# COMPACT_ATOMS: atom_id res chain seq x y z
N MET A 1 -4.03 74.12 26.90
CA MET A 1 -4.65 72.77 26.94
C MET A 1 -4.09 71.99 25.76
N LYS A 2 -3.05 71.14 25.84
CA LYS A 2 -2.88 69.89 26.62
C LYS A 2 -4.12 68.98 26.59
N ILE A 3 -3.86 67.68 26.33
CA ILE A 3 -4.75 66.51 26.17
C ILE A 3 -5.11 66.33 24.68
N LYS A 4 -4.64 65.32 23.91
CA LYS A 4 -4.39 63.90 24.23
C LYS A 4 -3.23 63.30 23.42
N PRO A 5 -2.14 62.82 24.05
CA PRO A 5 -1.16 61.91 23.45
C PRO A 5 -1.64 60.43 23.46
N LEU A 6 -2.94 60.19 23.68
CA LEU A 6 -3.51 58.85 23.88
C LEU A 6 -3.91 58.14 22.58
N LEU A 7 -4.01 58.83 21.45
CA LEU A 7 -4.40 58.20 20.18
C LEU A 7 -3.23 57.48 19.50
N ASN A 8 -2.00 57.99 19.67
CA ASN A 8 -0.81 57.39 19.07
C ASN A 8 -0.29 56.18 19.84
N ILE A 9 -0.70 56.01 21.11
CA ILE A 9 -0.34 54.82 21.91
C ILE A 9 -1.19 53.60 21.50
N LEU A 10 -2.41 53.82 20.99
CA LEU A 10 -3.27 52.71 20.55
C LEU A 10 -2.82 52.10 19.21
N ILE A 11 -2.20 52.89 18.33
CA ILE A 11 -1.67 52.40 17.04
C ILE A 11 -0.34 51.65 17.22
N ALA A 12 0.47 52.04 18.22
CA ALA A 12 1.71 51.33 18.54
C ALA A 12 1.48 49.94 19.16
N LEU A 13 0.33 49.70 19.80
CA LEU A 13 -0.02 48.41 20.40
C LEU A 13 -0.60 47.39 19.39
N VAL A 14 -1.06 47.83 18.21
CA VAL A 14 -1.55 46.92 17.17
C VAL A 14 -0.40 46.39 16.28
N LEU A 15 0.75 47.06 16.25
CA LEU A 15 1.90 46.66 15.43
C LEU A 15 2.94 45.77 16.16
N VAL A 16 2.77 45.52 17.46
CA VAL A 16 3.62 44.57 18.23
C VAL A 16 3.03 43.15 18.25
N GLY A 17 1.87 42.93 17.62
CA GLY A 17 1.24 41.60 17.51
C GLY A 17 1.89 40.64 16.52
N CYS A 18 2.93 41.06 15.78
CA CYS A 18 3.67 40.21 14.83
C CYS A 18 5.11 40.02 15.31
N SER A 19 5.33 39.05 16.21
CA SER A 19 6.57 38.23 16.27
C SER A 19 6.62 37.31 17.49
N LEU A 20 5.49 36.76 17.93
CA LEU A 20 5.54 35.41 18.50
C LEU A 20 5.58 34.46 17.33
N GLY A 21 6.77 34.34 16.74
CA GLY A 21 7.12 33.18 15.93
C GLY A 21 6.99 31.98 16.84
N GLU A 22 5.81 31.36 16.85
CA GLU A 22 5.68 29.96 17.19
C GLU A 22 6.68 29.26 16.30
N ASN A 23 7.85 28.93 16.87
CA ASN A 23 8.60 27.77 16.45
C ASN A 23 7.64 26.59 16.68
N LYS A 24 6.71 26.38 15.74
CA LYS A 24 6.26 25.05 15.40
C LYS A 24 7.54 24.34 15.00
N LYS A 25 8.20 23.75 16.00
CA LYS A 25 8.87 22.47 15.79
C LYS A 25 7.79 21.63 15.14
N GLU A 26 7.80 21.60 13.81
CA GLU A 26 7.37 20.43 13.09
C GLU A 26 8.20 19.32 13.71
N ASN A 27 7.65 18.69 14.74
CA ASN A 27 7.88 17.30 14.99
C ASN A 27 7.40 16.63 13.70
N THR A 28 8.25 16.64 12.68
CA THR A 28 8.29 15.65 11.63
C THR A 28 8.67 14.35 12.32
N LEU A 29 7.74 13.85 13.14
CA LEU A 29 7.58 12.43 13.35
C LEU A 29 7.44 11.91 11.93
N SER A 30 8.53 11.40 11.38
CA SER A 30 8.52 10.63 10.15
C SER A 30 7.63 9.44 10.47
N THR A 31 6.33 9.55 10.19
CA THR A 31 5.42 8.47 10.50
C THR A 31 5.81 7.33 9.58
N ASP A 32 6.30 6.26 10.20
CA ASP A 32 6.61 4.96 9.62
C ASP A 32 5.29 4.24 9.24
N GLU A 33 4.39 4.99 8.60
CA GLU A 33 3.04 4.60 8.24
C GLU A 33 3.04 4.01 6.84
N TRP A 34 2.26 2.95 6.67
CA TRP A 34 2.04 2.32 5.38
C TRP A 34 1.20 3.23 4.49
N LYS A 35 1.76 3.64 3.35
CA LYS A 35 1.08 4.47 2.34
C LYS A 35 0.82 3.66 1.09
N LEU A 36 -0.35 3.84 0.47
CA LEU A 36 -0.62 3.31 -0.86
C LEU A 36 0.26 4.06 -1.86
N VAL A 37 1.03 3.33 -2.66
CA VAL A 37 1.98 3.88 -3.64
C VAL A 37 1.53 3.60 -5.07
N TYR A 38 0.89 2.46 -5.29
CA TYR A 38 0.44 2.05 -6.61
C TYR A 38 -0.78 1.13 -6.50
N LYS A 39 -1.72 1.25 -7.45
CA LYS A 39 -2.89 0.36 -7.51
C LYS A 39 -3.29 0.03 -8.93
N THR A 40 -3.69 -1.23 -9.15
CA THR A 40 -4.36 -1.66 -10.37
C THR A 40 -5.84 -1.98 -10.14
N ASP A 41 -6.63 -1.94 -11.21
CA ASP A 41 -7.96 -2.55 -11.25
C ASP A 41 -7.89 -4.07 -11.53
N ARG A 42 -9.06 -4.69 -11.75
CA ARG A 42 -9.21 -6.12 -12.04
C ARG A 42 -8.64 -6.54 -13.39
N GLY A 43 -8.46 -5.60 -14.31
CA GLY A 43 -7.85 -5.78 -15.63
C GLY A 43 -6.35 -5.54 -15.65
N GLY A 44 -5.76 -5.16 -14.50
CA GLY A 44 -4.34 -4.82 -14.42
C GLY A 44 -4.02 -3.38 -14.84
N ASN A 45 -5.03 -2.56 -15.10
CA ASN A 45 -4.80 -1.16 -15.46
C ASN A 45 -4.54 -0.34 -14.21
N LYS A 46 -3.60 0.60 -14.29
CA LYS A 46 -3.31 1.56 -13.21
C LYS A 46 -4.55 2.40 -12.90
N VAL A 47 -4.91 2.49 -11.62
CA VAL A 47 -5.97 3.38 -11.10
C VAL A 47 -5.49 4.33 -10.01
N PHE A 48 -4.28 4.14 -9.47
CA PHE A 48 -3.70 5.05 -8.48
C PHE A 48 -2.17 5.00 -8.50
N GLY A 49 -1.55 6.14 -8.17
CA GLY A 49 -0.13 6.24 -7.84
C GLY A 49 0.81 6.05 -9.03
N SER A 50 2.07 5.70 -8.75
CA SER A 50 3.14 5.60 -9.76
C SER A 50 3.96 4.32 -9.60
N LYS A 51 4.08 3.55 -10.69
CA LYS A 51 4.94 2.37 -10.72
C LYS A 51 6.42 2.74 -10.59
N ASP A 52 6.83 3.88 -11.16
CA ASP A 52 8.20 4.40 -11.04
C ASP A 52 8.55 4.77 -9.59
N GLU A 53 7.58 5.28 -8.84
CA GLU A 53 7.73 5.57 -7.41
C GLU A 53 7.91 4.27 -6.60
N LEU A 54 7.06 3.26 -6.86
CA LEU A 54 7.19 1.94 -6.27
C LEU A 54 8.56 1.31 -6.57
N ILE A 55 9.01 1.36 -7.82
CA ILE A 55 10.34 0.87 -8.22
C ILE A 55 11.45 1.60 -7.46
N SER A 56 11.32 2.92 -7.28
CA SER A 56 12.31 3.73 -6.55
C SER A 56 12.35 3.39 -5.06
N LEU A 57 11.20 3.09 -4.46
CA LEU A 57 11.10 2.61 -3.08
C LEU A 57 11.76 1.24 -2.90
N ILE A 58 11.47 0.31 -3.82
CA ILE A 58 12.07 -1.03 -3.82
C ILE A 58 13.58 -0.96 -3.92
N ARG A 59 14.11 -0.15 -4.85
CA ARG A 59 15.56 0.04 -5.02
C ARG A 59 16.24 0.66 -3.80
N LYS A 60 15.49 1.44 -2.99
CA LYS A 60 15.97 2.00 -1.73
C LYS A 60 15.85 1.03 -0.55
N GLY A 61 15.32 -0.18 -0.77
CA GLY A 61 15.16 -1.19 0.29
C GLY A 61 13.96 -0.94 1.20
N TYR A 62 13.00 -0.11 0.80
CA TYR A 62 11.80 0.09 1.62
C TYR A 62 10.92 -1.16 1.62
N PRO A 63 10.28 -1.49 2.75
CA PRO A 63 9.40 -2.64 2.84
C PRO A 63 8.15 -2.42 1.99
N ILE A 64 7.67 -3.50 1.36
CA ILE A 64 6.51 -3.49 0.46
C ILE A 64 5.44 -4.45 0.98
N LYS A 65 4.19 -3.99 1.00
CA LYS A 65 2.99 -4.81 1.21
C LYS A 65 2.11 -4.81 -0.01
N ILE A 66 1.41 -5.91 -0.22
CA ILE A 66 0.43 -6.07 -1.30
C ILE A 66 -0.91 -6.38 -0.66
N GLY A 67 -1.98 -5.76 -1.16
CA GLY A 67 -3.33 -6.06 -0.73
C GLY A 67 -4.30 -6.19 -1.89
N TRP A 68 -5.34 -6.98 -1.67
CA TRP A 68 -6.47 -7.15 -2.59
C TRP A 68 -7.74 -7.37 -1.80
N ALA A 69 -8.87 -7.10 -2.45
CA ALA A 69 -10.17 -7.20 -1.83
C ALA A 69 -11.19 -7.84 -2.75
N SER A 70 -12.15 -8.53 -2.15
CA SER A 70 -13.32 -9.08 -2.82
C SER A 70 -14.60 -8.65 -2.11
N ARG A 71 -15.68 -8.55 -2.88
CA ARG A 71 -17.04 -8.34 -2.39
C ARG A 71 -17.96 -9.36 -3.04
N ARG A 72 -18.97 -9.87 -2.33
CA ARG A 72 -19.95 -10.77 -2.96
C ARG A 72 -20.76 -10.00 -4.01
N LYS A 73 -21.08 -10.65 -5.13
CA LYS A 73 -21.83 -10.04 -6.23
C LYS A 73 -23.25 -9.64 -5.81
N ASN A 74 -23.91 -10.49 -5.02
CA ASN A 74 -25.32 -10.33 -4.64
C ASN A 74 -25.53 -9.62 -3.30
N ASP A 75 -24.45 -9.38 -2.55
CA ASP A 75 -24.48 -8.65 -1.28
C ASP A 75 -23.12 -7.96 -1.07
N THR A 76 -23.05 -6.68 -1.42
CA THR A 76 -21.81 -5.91 -1.39
C THR A 76 -21.35 -5.57 0.04
N THR A 77 -22.18 -5.80 1.06
CA THR A 77 -21.80 -5.64 2.47
C THR A 77 -20.89 -6.77 2.94
N LYS A 78 -20.87 -7.90 2.23
CA LYS A 78 -19.99 -9.04 2.51
C LYS A 78 -18.68 -8.88 1.75
N THR A 79 -17.65 -8.47 2.47
CA THR A 79 -16.31 -8.18 1.93
C THR A 79 -15.24 -9.05 2.58
N VAL A 80 -14.13 -9.19 1.87
CA VAL A 80 -12.89 -9.76 2.41
C VAL A 80 -11.74 -8.93 1.87
N GLU A 81 -10.82 -8.56 2.74
CA GLU A 81 -9.58 -7.88 2.39
C GLU A 81 -8.40 -8.75 2.84
N HIS A 82 -7.36 -8.75 2.02
CA HIS A 82 -6.12 -9.46 2.28
C HIS A 82 -4.98 -8.49 2.16
N THR A 83 -4.00 -8.61 3.05
CA THR A 83 -2.71 -7.91 2.95
C THR A 83 -1.61 -8.90 3.29
N VAL A 84 -0.47 -8.77 2.61
CA VAL A 84 0.69 -9.65 2.79
C VAL A 84 1.97 -8.87 2.49
N ASP A 85 3.06 -9.24 3.17
CA ASP A 85 4.39 -8.71 2.86
C ASP A 85 4.93 -9.31 1.55
N ALA A 86 5.53 -8.47 0.71
CA ALA A 86 6.25 -8.93 -0.47
C ALA A 86 7.66 -9.35 -0.06
N GLN A 87 7.90 -10.66 0.04
CA GLN A 87 9.17 -11.20 0.57
C GLN A 87 10.30 -11.23 -0.47
N PHE A 88 9.98 -11.48 -1.73
CA PHE A 88 10.96 -11.54 -2.80
C PHE A 88 10.48 -10.71 -3.98
N LEU A 89 11.22 -9.64 -4.28
CA LEU A 89 10.85 -8.62 -5.26
C LEU A 89 11.78 -8.70 -6.48
N THR A 90 11.17 -8.73 -7.66
CA THR A 90 11.86 -8.69 -8.95
C THR A 90 11.43 -7.45 -9.70
N ILE A 91 12.39 -6.62 -10.13
CA ILE A 91 12.14 -5.55 -11.10
C ILE A 91 12.59 -6.05 -12.47
N ALA A 92 11.64 -6.46 -13.31
CA ALA A 92 11.91 -6.90 -14.67
C ALA A 92 11.96 -5.69 -15.63
N ASN A 93 12.97 -5.67 -16.52
CA ASN A 93 13.17 -4.64 -17.55
C ASN A 93 13.13 -3.20 -17.02
N GLY A 94 13.43 -3.01 -15.74
CA GLY A 94 13.39 -1.71 -15.08
C GLY A 94 12.00 -1.08 -14.93
N ASN A 95 10.92 -1.76 -15.33
CA ASN A 95 9.58 -1.16 -15.44
C ASN A 95 8.42 -2.04 -14.95
N GLU A 96 8.66 -3.30 -14.56
CA GLU A 96 7.62 -4.18 -14.04
C GLU A 96 8.08 -4.81 -12.73
N VAL A 97 7.24 -4.75 -11.71
CA VAL A 97 7.53 -5.35 -10.40
C VAL A 97 6.74 -6.63 -10.24
N PHE A 98 7.43 -7.69 -9.86
CA PHE A 98 6.85 -8.94 -9.41
C PHE A 98 7.22 -9.19 -7.96
N ALA A 99 6.29 -9.73 -7.19
CA ALA A 99 6.49 -10.06 -5.81
C ALA A 99 6.05 -11.49 -5.55
N GLN A 100 6.97 -12.32 -5.07
CA GLN A 100 6.62 -13.59 -4.45
C GLN A 100 6.30 -13.34 -2.98
N ILE A 101 5.16 -13.88 -2.54
CA ILE A 101 4.68 -13.75 -1.16
C ILE A 101 4.96 -15.05 -0.41
N THR A 102 4.95 -14.98 0.92
CA THR A 102 5.06 -16.18 1.77
C THR A 102 3.98 -17.18 1.41
N PRO A 103 4.31 -18.48 1.29
CA PRO A 103 3.28 -19.49 1.12
C PRO A 103 2.28 -19.48 2.28
N PHE A 104 1.01 -19.70 1.99
CA PHE A 104 -0.05 -19.74 2.99
C PHE A 104 -1.07 -20.82 2.68
N LEU A 105 -1.73 -21.35 3.71
CA LEU A 105 -2.88 -22.23 3.53
C LEU A 105 -4.09 -21.43 3.08
N ALA A 106 -4.82 -21.92 2.07
CA ALA A 106 -6.03 -21.30 1.59
C ALA A 106 -7.06 -21.16 2.73
N GLN A 107 -7.77 -20.04 2.71
CA GLN A 107 -8.71 -19.67 3.77
C GLN A 107 -10.09 -19.41 3.18
N ARG A 108 -11.14 -19.77 3.92
CA ARG A 108 -12.53 -19.57 3.50
C ARG A 108 -13.35 -18.94 4.64
N PRO A 109 -13.76 -17.66 4.53
CA PRO A 109 -14.61 -17.03 5.53
C PRO A 109 -16.06 -17.46 5.35
N ASN A 110 -16.77 -17.68 6.47
CA ASN A 110 -18.22 -17.87 6.48
C ASN A 110 -18.94 -16.53 6.67
N LEU A 111 -19.10 -15.79 5.57
CA LEU A 111 -19.67 -14.43 5.60
C LEU A 111 -21.19 -14.35 5.87
N THR A 112 -21.87 -15.50 5.92
CA THR A 112 -23.34 -15.61 6.05
C THR A 112 -23.81 -16.15 7.38
N SER A 113 -22.91 -16.68 8.21
CA SER A 113 -23.29 -17.14 9.54
C SER A 113 -23.44 -15.96 10.49
N ASP A 114 -24.35 -16.10 11.46
CA ASP A 114 -24.51 -15.15 12.57
C ASP A 114 -23.21 -14.97 13.37
N SER A 115 -22.35 -15.99 13.37
CA SER A 115 -20.99 -15.91 13.91
C SER A 115 -19.97 -15.95 12.77
N LEU A 116 -19.23 -14.84 12.58
CA LEU A 116 -18.17 -14.76 11.59
C LEU A 116 -17.06 -15.75 11.96
N SER A 117 -16.71 -16.62 11.02
CA SER A 117 -15.65 -17.62 11.21
C SER A 117 -14.80 -17.78 9.94
N MET A 118 -13.63 -18.41 10.11
CA MET A 118 -12.67 -18.69 9.05
C MET A 118 -12.30 -20.17 9.07
N THR A 119 -12.32 -20.82 7.92
CA THR A 119 -11.85 -22.21 7.77
C THR A 119 -10.50 -22.22 7.06
N LEU A 120 -9.51 -22.90 7.63
CA LEU A 120 -8.28 -23.27 6.93
C LEU A 120 -8.56 -24.48 6.02
N LEU A 121 -8.08 -24.42 4.79
CA LEU A 121 -8.17 -25.49 3.82
C LEU A 121 -6.80 -26.17 3.67
N PRO A 122 -6.74 -27.49 3.42
CA PRO A 122 -5.48 -28.24 3.28
C PRO A 122 -4.85 -28.02 1.90
N VAL A 123 -4.76 -26.77 1.45
CA VAL A 123 -4.16 -26.36 0.18
C VAL A 123 -3.18 -25.22 0.45
N GLN A 124 -1.89 -25.47 0.26
CA GLN A 124 -0.88 -24.40 0.31
C GLN A 124 -0.81 -23.68 -1.04
N SER A 125 -0.78 -22.36 -0.99
CA SER A 125 -0.67 -21.45 -2.12
C SER A 125 0.70 -20.77 -2.13
N ASN A 126 1.42 -20.86 -3.25
CA ASN A 126 2.68 -20.13 -3.48
C ASN A 126 2.46 -19.20 -4.66
N TRP A 127 2.50 -17.87 -4.46
CA TRP A 127 2.06 -16.91 -5.47
C TRP A 127 3.17 -15.93 -5.85
N VAL A 128 3.16 -15.52 -7.12
CA VAL A 128 3.83 -14.34 -7.64
C VAL A 128 2.78 -13.37 -8.15
N LEU A 129 2.79 -12.12 -7.67
CA LEU A 129 1.88 -11.04 -8.08
C LEU A 129 2.65 -9.95 -8.82
N GLY A 130 2.08 -9.41 -9.90
CA GLY A 130 2.70 -8.38 -10.72
C GLY A 130 2.00 -7.03 -10.67
N THR A 131 2.74 -5.93 -10.83
CA THR A 131 2.17 -4.58 -10.98
C THR A 131 1.36 -4.39 -12.28
N ASN A 132 1.35 -5.38 -13.17
CA ASN A 132 0.46 -5.47 -14.32
C ASN A 132 -0.86 -6.23 -14.02
N GLY A 133 -1.16 -6.49 -12.74
CA GLY A 133 -2.36 -7.21 -12.32
C GLY A 133 -2.29 -8.73 -12.52
N SER A 134 -1.12 -9.27 -12.86
CA SER A 134 -0.94 -10.71 -13.06
C SER A 134 -0.76 -11.47 -11.76
N ILE A 135 -1.11 -12.75 -11.81
CA ILE A 135 -0.78 -13.77 -10.81
C ILE A 135 -0.19 -14.99 -11.53
N SER A 136 0.85 -15.58 -10.95
CA SER A 136 1.29 -16.96 -11.20
C SER A 136 1.23 -17.70 -9.87
N SER A 137 0.93 -19.01 -9.90
CA SER A 137 0.85 -19.78 -8.65
C SER A 137 1.25 -21.24 -8.80
N VAL A 138 1.81 -21.78 -7.73
CA VAL A 138 1.93 -23.21 -7.50
C VAL A 138 1.13 -23.56 -6.26
N ASN A 139 0.19 -24.48 -6.40
CA ASN A 139 -0.65 -24.93 -5.29
C ASN A 139 -0.35 -26.39 -4.97
N ILE A 140 -0.27 -26.71 -3.68
CA ILE A 140 -0.08 -28.06 -3.15
C ILE A 140 -1.36 -28.45 -2.42
N ASP A 141 -2.06 -29.47 -2.90
CA ASP A 141 -3.23 -30.06 -2.24
C ASP A 141 -2.75 -31.25 -1.41
N TYR A 142 -2.76 -31.11 -0.07
CA TYR A 142 -2.25 -32.12 0.84
C TYR A 142 -3.19 -33.34 0.98
N VAL A 143 -4.47 -33.19 0.62
CA VAL A 143 -5.42 -34.31 0.69
C VAL A 143 -5.28 -35.20 -0.54
N LYS A 144 -5.07 -34.58 -1.70
CA LYS A 144 -4.91 -35.31 -2.96
C LYS A 144 -3.48 -35.70 -3.28
N ASP A 145 -2.51 -35.19 -2.51
CA ASP A 145 -1.08 -35.30 -2.79
C ASP A 145 -0.72 -34.86 -4.22
N THR A 146 -1.16 -33.64 -4.57
CA THR A 146 -0.93 -33.09 -5.93
C THR A 146 -0.32 -31.71 -5.89
N VAL A 147 0.50 -31.43 -6.91
CA VAL A 147 1.06 -30.11 -7.19
C VAL A 147 0.48 -29.60 -8.50
N ARG A 148 -0.09 -28.40 -8.47
CA ARG A 148 -0.64 -27.73 -9.66
C ARG A 148 0.06 -26.40 -9.89
N ASN A 149 0.79 -26.31 -11.00
CA ASN A 149 1.29 -25.05 -11.52
C ASN A 149 0.21 -24.36 -12.37
N SER A 150 0.00 -23.07 -12.14
CA SER A 150 -0.86 -22.22 -12.97
C SER A 150 0.00 -21.11 -13.59
N PRO A 151 0.12 -21.05 -14.93
CA PRO A 151 0.93 -20.03 -15.59
C PRO A 151 0.37 -18.62 -15.33
N PRO A 152 1.17 -17.57 -15.59
CA PRO A 152 0.75 -16.20 -15.41
C PRO A 152 -0.56 -15.88 -16.13
N LYS A 153 -1.50 -15.27 -15.42
CA LYS A 153 -2.76 -14.72 -15.96
C LYS A 153 -3.19 -13.50 -15.17
N LEU A 154 -4.22 -12.78 -15.62
CA LEU A 154 -4.83 -11.72 -14.80
C LEU A 154 -5.38 -12.30 -13.49
N PHE A 155 -5.11 -11.62 -12.38
CA PHE A 155 -5.55 -12.04 -11.05
C PHE A 155 -7.06 -11.90 -10.85
N GLY A 156 -7.68 -10.96 -11.59
CA GLY A 156 -9.12 -10.71 -11.51
C GLY A 156 -9.55 -9.91 -10.28
N TYR A 157 -8.61 -9.42 -9.47
CA TYR A 157 -8.80 -8.43 -8.40
C TYR A 157 -7.88 -7.24 -8.65
N GLY A 158 -8.24 -6.07 -8.10
CA GLY A 158 -7.31 -4.95 -8.05
C GLY A 158 -6.22 -5.22 -7.01
N LEU A 159 -4.97 -4.91 -7.36
CA LEU A 159 -3.81 -5.04 -6.49
C LEU A 159 -3.40 -3.66 -5.97
N SER A 160 -3.29 -3.53 -4.66
CA SER A 160 -2.80 -2.34 -3.97
C SER A 160 -1.40 -2.60 -3.44
N TRP A 161 -0.46 -1.68 -3.69
CA TRP A 161 0.94 -1.79 -3.29
C TRP A 161 1.25 -0.67 -2.31
N PHE A 162 1.76 -1.04 -1.14
CA PHE A 162 2.03 -0.13 -0.03
C PHE A 162 3.50 -0.11 0.33
N SER A 163 3.98 1.00 0.86
CA SER A 163 5.32 1.12 1.44
C SER A 163 5.33 2.10 2.59
N LYS A 164 6.30 1.95 3.50
CA LYS A 164 6.51 2.90 4.60
C LYS A 164 7.42 4.03 4.12
N THR A 165 6.87 5.20 3.80
CA THR A 165 7.69 6.35 3.36
C THR A 165 7.21 7.65 3.98
N SER A 166 8.15 8.46 4.45
CA SER A 166 7.88 9.76 5.07
C SER A 166 7.93 10.93 4.08
N ASN A 167 8.53 10.76 2.90
CA ASN A 167 8.80 11.85 1.96
C ASN A 167 8.60 11.43 0.49
N PRO A 168 8.38 12.38 -0.43
CA PRO A 168 8.37 12.10 -1.87
C PRO A 168 9.69 11.45 -2.30
N VAL A 169 9.56 10.33 -3.00
CA VAL A 169 10.69 9.45 -3.32
C VAL A 169 11.35 9.93 -4.60
N LYS A 170 12.57 10.49 -4.49
CA LYS A 170 13.40 10.77 -5.66
C LYS A 170 13.67 9.49 -6.46
N LYS A 171 13.60 9.60 -7.80
CA LYS A 171 13.92 8.52 -8.73
C LYS A 171 15.33 7.97 -8.50
N VAL A 172 15.48 6.66 -8.56
CA VAL A 172 16.76 5.97 -8.31
C VAL A 172 17.19 5.20 -9.55
N LYS A 173 18.50 5.19 -9.80
CA LYS A 173 19.12 4.40 -10.86
C LYS A 173 18.89 2.89 -10.63
N PRO A 174 18.88 2.08 -11.70
CA PRO A 174 18.95 0.62 -11.58
C PRO A 174 20.13 0.14 -10.73
N LEU A 175 20.05 -1.11 -10.25
CA LEU A 175 21.09 -1.68 -9.38
C LEU A 175 22.40 -2.04 -10.13
N TRP A 176 22.40 -1.95 -11.46
CA TRP A 176 23.51 -2.33 -12.33
C TRP A 176 24.23 -1.13 -12.96
N ASP A 177 23.79 0.10 -12.70
CA ASP A 177 24.40 1.36 -13.15
C ASP A 177 25.18 2.04 -12.02
#